data_AF-A0A9W7ZAB9-F1
#
_entry.id   AF-A0A9W7ZAB9-F1
#
_cell.length_a   1.000
_cell.length_b   1.000
_cell.length_c   1.000
_cell.angle_alpha   90.00
_cell.angle_beta   90.00
_cell.angle_gamma   90.00
#
_symmetry.space_group_name_H-M   'P 1'
#
loop_
_entity.id
_entity.type
_entity.pdbx_description
1 polymer ?
#
loop_
_entity_poly.entity_id
_entity_poly.type
_entity_poly.pdbx_seq_one_letter_code
_entity_poly.pdbx_strand_id
1 'polypeptide(L)'
;RSQAAKDVLAKLHDVYPELVEETEVVSRELIRITFLFPELWINAIIYVNGVYESKDGYNDIIRTITPIYKLLFKPETLREYHFVQKFGKALTKAYDMLTQYFTSKNDQKLKLAIDQYRYIYHCIREQYPRLSELNLMDTSPILAAYSDMALVVPGTYNPDRELGQDDLRQDERAMQLFGLINSLLMKDDETAKRFLAIEQFPVVPLSSNSGLIGFYPDCESFHSHVNNIRKVSNQPINLEQRLACQFSPNWDTLTVMQKVESFEYALSNTPGNDLQRAMWYTAPNAEVWLERRTNYTRSLAV
;
A
#
# COMPACT_ATOMS: atom_id res chain seq x y z
N ARG A 1 -23.49 9.21 10.79
CA ARG A 1 -22.02 9.46 10.67
C ARG A 1 -21.75 10.53 9.61
N SER A 2 -21.80 10.23 8.30
CA SER A 2 -21.51 11.24 7.25
C SER A 2 -22.26 12.57 7.41
N GLN A 3 -23.57 12.57 7.68
CA GLN A 3 -24.31 13.84 7.90
C GLN A 3 -23.76 14.64 9.09
N ALA A 4 -23.65 14.02 10.26
CA ALA A 4 -23.09 14.68 11.46
C ALA A 4 -21.66 15.21 11.24
N ALA A 5 -20.83 14.53 10.44
CA ALA A 5 -19.50 15.02 10.06
C ALA A 5 -19.58 16.28 9.18
N LYS A 6 -20.52 16.32 8.22
CA LYS A 6 -20.79 17.54 7.44
C LYS A 6 -21.30 18.69 8.32
N ASP A 7 -22.18 18.40 9.28
CA ASP A 7 -22.71 19.41 10.21
C ASP A 7 -21.61 19.99 11.13
N VAL A 8 -20.56 19.20 11.43
CA VAL A 8 -19.35 19.67 12.14
C VAL A 8 -18.42 20.45 11.22
N LEU A 9 -18.17 19.97 9.99
CA LEU A 9 -17.35 20.68 9.00
C LEU A 9 -17.93 22.04 8.64
N ALA A 10 -19.26 22.18 8.52
CA ALA A 10 -19.92 23.46 8.31
C ALA A 10 -19.61 24.46 9.45
N LYS A 11 -19.70 24.00 10.71
CA LYS A 11 -19.35 24.84 11.87
C LYS A 11 -17.86 25.16 11.98
N LEU A 12 -16.98 24.29 11.46
CA LEU A 12 -15.56 24.59 11.36
C LEU A 12 -15.28 25.59 10.24
N HIS A 13 -16.01 25.52 9.13
CA HIS A 13 -15.94 26.47 8.03
C HIS A 13 -16.40 27.87 8.46
N ASP A 14 -17.43 27.97 9.30
CA ASP A 14 -17.86 29.25 9.93
C ASP A 14 -16.76 29.95 10.74
N VAL A 15 -15.73 29.23 11.21
CA VAL A 15 -14.66 29.75 12.10
C VAL A 15 -13.30 29.82 11.41
N TYR A 16 -12.96 28.82 10.60
CA TYR A 16 -11.68 28.66 9.90
C TYR A 16 -11.92 28.25 8.43
N PRO A 17 -12.55 29.11 7.60
CA PRO A 17 -12.98 28.75 6.26
C PRO A 17 -11.81 28.32 5.36
N GLU A 18 -10.74 29.10 5.37
CA GLU A 18 -9.49 28.87 4.61
C GLU A 18 -8.91 27.48 4.89
N LEU A 19 -8.71 27.13 6.17
CA LEU A 19 -8.15 25.84 6.58
C LEU A 19 -9.06 24.67 6.16
N VAL A 20 -10.38 24.81 6.25
CA VAL A 20 -11.33 23.76 5.85
C VAL A 20 -11.34 23.57 4.33
N GLU A 21 -11.31 24.66 3.56
CA GLU A 21 -11.26 24.62 2.10
C GLU A 21 -9.95 24.01 1.58
N GLU A 22 -8.80 24.41 2.14
CA GLU A 22 -7.50 23.80 1.83
C GLU A 22 -7.47 22.31 2.19
N THR A 23 -8.00 21.93 3.36
CA THR A 23 -8.06 20.53 3.80
C THR A 23 -8.94 19.68 2.88
N GLU A 24 -10.11 20.19 2.45
CA GLU A 24 -11.00 19.48 1.53
C GLU A 24 -10.32 19.27 0.16
N VAL A 25 -9.66 20.32 -0.36
CA VAL A 25 -8.89 20.21 -1.61
C VAL A 25 -7.76 19.19 -1.44
N VAL A 26 -6.88 19.34 -0.45
CA VAL A 26 -5.73 18.44 -0.27
C VAL A 26 -6.17 16.98 -0.12
N SER A 27 -7.19 16.72 0.72
CA SER A 27 -7.70 15.36 0.91
C SER A 27 -8.29 14.78 -0.38
N ARG A 28 -9.16 15.51 -1.08
CA ARG A 28 -9.78 15.06 -2.34
C ARG A 28 -8.74 14.75 -3.41
N GLU A 29 -7.78 15.65 -3.60
CA GLU A 29 -6.77 15.54 -4.65
C GLU A 29 -5.78 14.40 -4.37
N LEU A 30 -5.36 14.20 -3.11
CA LEU A 30 -4.52 13.06 -2.70
C LEU A 30 -5.26 11.72 -2.85
N ILE A 31 -6.55 11.67 -2.53
CA ILE A 31 -7.39 10.49 -2.78
C ILE A 31 -7.45 10.20 -4.28
N ARG A 32 -7.65 11.20 -5.14
CA ARG A 32 -7.68 10.99 -6.61
C ARG A 32 -6.33 10.50 -7.14
N ILE A 33 -5.22 11.06 -6.68
CA ILE A 33 -3.86 10.60 -7.02
C ILE A 33 -3.63 9.13 -6.62
N THR A 34 -4.18 8.70 -5.47
CA THR A 34 -4.10 7.31 -5.01
C THR A 34 -4.83 6.31 -5.93
N PHE A 35 -5.81 6.79 -6.72
CA PHE A 35 -6.72 5.95 -7.49
C PHE A 35 -6.71 6.28 -8.99
N LEU A 36 -5.53 6.14 -9.62
CA LEU A 36 -5.35 6.38 -11.05
C LEU A 36 -6.25 5.47 -11.91
N PHE A 37 -6.88 6.04 -12.94
CA PHE A 37 -7.80 5.29 -13.83
C PHE A 37 -7.22 3.98 -14.39
N PRO A 38 -5.96 3.90 -14.91
CA PRO A 38 -5.37 2.64 -15.35
C PRO A 38 -5.35 1.56 -14.27
N GLU A 39 -5.03 1.93 -13.03
CA GLU A 39 -4.87 1.01 -11.90
C GLU A 39 -6.22 0.55 -11.36
N LEU A 40 -7.19 1.47 -11.23
CA LEU A 40 -8.58 1.13 -10.92
C LEU A 40 -9.15 0.10 -11.91
N TRP A 41 -8.96 0.34 -13.22
CA TRP A 41 -9.45 -0.59 -14.24
C TRP A 41 -8.69 -1.91 -14.27
N ILE A 42 -7.36 -1.91 -14.09
CA ILE A 42 -6.57 -3.14 -13.96
C ILE A 42 -7.07 -3.98 -12.78
N ASN A 43 -7.19 -3.39 -11.59
CA ASN A 43 -7.60 -4.09 -10.38
C ASN A 43 -9.04 -4.61 -10.48
N ALA A 44 -9.97 -3.81 -11.01
CA ALA A 44 -11.34 -4.23 -11.26
C ALA A 44 -11.42 -5.39 -12.25
N ILE A 45 -10.69 -5.32 -13.37
CA ILE A 45 -10.69 -6.40 -14.37
C ILE A 45 -10.06 -7.68 -13.83
N ILE A 46 -9.01 -7.61 -13.00
CA ILE A 46 -8.44 -8.78 -12.31
C ILE A 46 -9.49 -9.43 -11.40
N TYR A 47 -10.15 -8.65 -10.54
CA TYR A 47 -11.19 -9.15 -9.64
C TYR A 47 -12.35 -9.82 -10.41
N VAL A 48 -12.84 -9.14 -11.45
CA VAL A 48 -13.91 -9.62 -12.34
C VAL A 48 -13.53 -10.94 -13.01
N ASN A 49 -12.28 -11.08 -13.47
CA ASN A 49 -11.75 -12.33 -14.03
C ASN A 49 -11.63 -13.47 -13.01
N GLY A 50 -11.44 -13.18 -11.72
CA GLY A 50 -11.42 -14.20 -10.67
C GLY A 50 -12.82 -14.65 -10.23
N VAL A 51 -13.84 -13.83 -10.43
CA VAL A 51 -15.17 -14.00 -9.83
C VAL A 51 -16.26 -14.43 -10.83
N TYR A 52 -16.09 -14.21 -12.14
CA TYR A 52 -17.17 -14.43 -13.14
C TYR A 52 -17.68 -15.86 -13.29
N GLU A 53 -16.92 -16.88 -12.87
CA GLU A 53 -17.36 -18.29 -12.89
C GLU A 53 -18.08 -18.73 -11.60
N SER A 54 -18.13 -17.86 -10.58
CA SER A 54 -18.83 -18.14 -9.32
C SER A 54 -20.34 -17.91 -9.41
N LYS A 55 -21.11 -18.64 -8.59
CA LYS A 55 -22.59 -18.65 -8.66
C LYS A 55 -23.25 -17.28 -8.45
N ASP A 56 -22.65 -16.42 -7.64
CA ASP A 56 -23.13 -15.04 -7.37
C ASP A 56 -22.32 -13.97 -8.13
N GLY A 57 -21.33 -14.39 -8.94
CA GLY A 57 -20.26 -13.52 -9.43
C GLY A 57 -20.71 -12.33 -10.25
N TYR A 58 -21.85 -12.40 -10.94
CA TYR A 58 -22.41 -11.27 -11.67
C TYR A 58 -22.76 -10.07 -10.75
N ASN A 59 -23.32 -10.33 -9.57
CA ASN A 59 -23.69 -9.25 -8.64
C ASN A 59 -22.45 -8.54 -8.10
N ASP A 60 -21.38 -9.30 -7.83
CA ASP A 60 -20.09 -8.77 -7.40
C ASP A 60 -19.36 -7.99 -8.51
N ILE A 61 -19.43 -8.49 -9.75
CA ILE A 61 -18.92 -7.79 -10.95
C ILE A 61 -19.61 -6.44 -11.11
N ILE A 62 -20.95 -6.38 -11.05
CA ILE A 62 -21.70 -5.13 -11.17
C ILE A 62 -21.41 -4.19 -10.01
N ARG A 63 -21.36 -4.69 -8.77
CA ARG A 63 -21.00 -3.92 -7.57
C ARG A 63 -19.61 -3.28 -7.69
N THR A 64 -18.66 -3.97 -8.33
CA THR A 64 -17.27 -3.52 -8.48
C THR A 64 -17.07 -2.59 -9.67
N ILE A 65 -17.61 -2.93 -10.85
CA ILE A 65 -17.41 -2.15 -12.08
C ILE A 65 -18.28 -0.89 -12.09
N THR A 66 -19.53 -0.93 -11.64
CA THR A 66 -20.47 0.20 -11.80
C THR A 66 -19.97 1.53 -11.20
N PRO A 67 -19.36 1.56 -9.99
CA PRO A 67 -18.76 2.79 -9.47
C PRO A 67 -17.64 3.33 -10.35
N ILE A 68 -16.72 2.46 -10.80
CA ILE A 68 -15.56 2.83 -11.61
C ILE A 68 -15.98 3.27 -13.02
N TYR A 69 -16.99 2.61 -13.59
CA TYR A 69 -17.60 3.01 -14.85
C TYR A 69 -18.21 4.42 -14.79
N LYS A 70 -18.84 4.79 -13.67
CA LYS A 70 -19.38 6.15 -13.48
C LYS A 70 -18.30 7.24 -13.47
N LEU A 71 -17.05 6.92 -13.09
CA LEU A 71 -15.93 7.87 -13.10
C LEU A 71 -15.51 8.26 -14.54
N LEU A 72 -15.70 7.39 -15.54
CA LEU A 72 -15.37 7.70 -16.94
C LEU A 72 -16.14 8.90 -17.51
N PHE A 73 -17.29 9.24 -16.91
CA PHE A 73 -18.12 10.38 -17.32
C PHE A 73 -17.73 11.70 -16.62
N LYS A 74 -16.76 11.66 -15.70
CA LYS A 74 -16.25 12.80 -14.96
C LYS A 74 -14.71 12.81 -14.90
N PRO A 75 -14.01 12.84 -16.05
CA PRO A 75 -12.57 13.12 -16.06
C PRO A 75 -12.32 14.56 -15.60
N GLU A 76 -11.41 14.74 -14.65
CA GLU A 76 -11.00 16.05 -14.12
C GLU A 76 -9.62 16.46 -14.66
N THR A 77 -8.73 15.49 -14.92
CA THR A 77 -7.33 15.73 -15.30
C THR A 77 -7.06 15.41 -16.77
N LEU A 78 -6.03 16.04 -17.36
CA LEU A 78 -5.61 15.78 -18.75
C LEU A 78 -5.32 14.28 -18.98
N ARG A 79 -4.72 13.62 -17.99
CA ARG A 79 -4.44 12.18 -17.99
C ARG A 79 -5.71 11.33 -18.02
N GLU A 80 -6.72 11.69 -17.26
CA GLU A 80 -8.04 11.03 -17.28
C GLU A 80 -8.76 11.25 -18.61
N TYR A 81 -8.74 12.47 -19.16
CA TYR A 81 -9.27 12.76 -20.49
C TYR A 81 -8.61 11.89 -21.57
N HIS A 82 -7.28 11.77 -21.58
CA HIS A 82 -6.56 10.89 -22.51
C HIS A 82 -6.92 9.41 -22.32
N PHE A 83 -7.09 8.95 -21.07
CA PHE A 83 -7.54 7.59 -20.79
C PHE A 83 -8.95 7.32 -21.33
N VAL A 84 -9.91 8.21 -21.04
CA VAL A 84 -11.31 8.12 -21.51
C VAL A 84 -11.37 8.19 -23.03
N GLN A 85 -10.60 9.08 -23.67
CA GLN A 85 -10.54 9.21 -25.13
C GLN A 85 -10.10 7.90 -25.80
N LYS A 86 -9.11 7.20 -25.24
CA LYS A 86 -8.56 5.96 -25.82
C LYS A 86 -9.37 4.72 -25.45
N PHE A 87 -9.74 4.53 -24.18
CA PHE A 87 -10.35 3.29 -23.69
C PHE A 87 -11.86 3.39 -23.42
N GLY A 88 -12.41 4.59 -23.24
CA GLY A 88 -13.80 4.80 -22.83
C GLY A 88 -14.83 4.10 -23.72
N LYS A 89 -14.69 4.19 -25.05
CA LYS A 89 -15.59 3.49 -26.01
C LYS A 89 -15.57 1.98 -25.84
N ALA A 90 -14.40 1.39 -25.59
CA ALA A 90 -14.25 -0.06 -25.42
C ALA A 90 -14.81 -0.51 -24.06
N LEU A 91 -14.60 0.29 -23.01
CA LEU A 91 -15.13 0.07 -21.67
C LEU A 91 -16.66 0.19 -21.62
N THR A 92 -17.25 1.21 -22.27
CA THR A 92 -18.71 1.34 -22.44
C THR A 92 -19.29 0.14 -23.16
N LYS A 93 -18.70 -0.29 -24.29
CA LYS A 93 -19.16 -1.50 -25.00
C LYS A 93 -19.15 -2.74 -24.10
N ALA A 94 -18.09 -2.94 -23.32
CA ALA A 94 -17.99 -4.07 -22.38
C ALA A 94 -19.05 -3.97 -21.25
N TYR A 95 -19.32 -2.78 -20.75
CA TYR A 95 -20.33 -2.52 -19.73
C TYR A 95 -21.76 -2.69 -20.26
N ASP A 96 -22.05 -2.25 -21.49
CA ASP A 96 -23.34 -2.46 -22.16
C ASP A 96 -23.61 -3.96 -22.36
N MET A 97 -22.58 -4.74 -22.68
CA MET A 97 -22.68 -6.20 -22.79
C MET A 97 -22.93 -6.88 -21.42
N LEU A 98 -22.34 -6.38 -20.33
CA LEU A 98 -22.67 -6.82 -18.97
C LEU A 98 -24.11 -6.46 -18.59
N THR A 99 -24.55 -5.23 -18.79
CA THR A 99 -25.92 -4.82 -18.41
C THR A 99 -27.00 -5.55 -19.22
N GLN A 100 -26.74 -5.90 -20.48
CA GLN A 100 -27.65 -6.75 -21.27
C GLN A 100 -27.79 -8.17 -20.70
N TYR A 101 -26.82 -8.69 -19.95
CA TYR A 101 -26.95 -9.98 -19.26
C TYR A 101 -28.07 -9.95 -18.22
N PHE A 102 -28.29 -8.82 -17.54
CA PHE A 102 -29.39 -8.64 -16.57
C PHE A 102 -30.74 -8.96 -17.19
N THR A 103 -30.99 -8.50 -18.42
CA THR A 103 -32.27 -8.68 -19.11
C THR A 103 -32.40 -10.05 -19.77
N SER A 104 -31.31 -10.61 -20.33
CA SER A 104 -31.39 -11.83 -21.15
C SER A 104 -30.84 -13.11 -20.52
N LYS A 105 -30.15 -13.05 -19.37
CA LYS A 105 -29.44 -14.16 -18.71
C LYS A 105 -28.69 -15.08 -19.69
N ASN A 106 -27.96 -14.47 -20.63
CA ASN A 106 -27.27 -15.21 -21.69
C ASN A 106 -25.76 -15.26 -21.39
N ASP A 107 -25.29 -16.41 -20.91
CA ASP A 107 -23.89 -16.62 -20.50
C ASP A 107 -22.88 -16.38 -21.63
N GLN A 108 -23.28 -16.50 -22.91
CA GLN A 108 -22.43 -16.13 -24.04
C GLN A 108 -22.12 -14.63 -24.07
N LYS A 109 -23.10 -13.77 -23.72
CA LYS A 109 -22.87 -12.31 -23.63
C LYS A 109 -21.95 -11.95 -22.47
N LEU A 110 -22.11 -12.62 -21.33
CA LEU A 110 -21.21 -12.46 -20.18
C LEU A 110 -19.78 -12.83 -20.59
N LYS A 111 -19.56 -14.00 -21.19
CA LYS A 111 -18.24 -14.43 -21.67
C LYS A 111 -17.61 -13.42 -22.64
N LEU A 112 -18.36 -12.95 -23.64
CA LEU A 112 -17.89 -11.94 -24.60
C LEU A 112 -17.54 -10.59 -23.92
N ALA A 113 -18.27 -10.20 -22.87
CA ALA A 113 -17.94 -9.00 -22.09
C ALA A 113 -16.63 -9.18 -21.30
N ILE A 114 -16.45 -10.34 -20.65
CA ILE A 114 -15.22 -10.68 -19.93
C ILE A 114 -14.02 -10.73 -20.89
N ASP A 115 -14.16 -11.32 -22.08
CA ASP A 115 -13.11 -11.35 -23.09
C ASP A 115 -12.76 -9.95 -23.62
N GLN A 116 -13.74 -9.05 -23.75
CA GLN A 116 -13.49 -7.64 -24.05
C GLN A 116 -12.72 -6.93 -22.92
N TYR A 117 -13.03 -7.22 -21.64
CA TYR A 117 -12.26 -6.69 -20.50
C TYR A 117 -10.83 -7.24 -20.46
N ARG A 118 -10.62 -8.53 -20.75
CA ARG A 118 -9.28 -9.14 -20.85
C ARG A 118 -8.42 -8.43 -21.89
N TYR A 119 -8.98 -8.18 -23.08
CA TYR A 119 -8.31 -7.42 -24.13
C TYR A 119 -7.92 -6.00 -23.66
N ILE A 120 -8.86 -5.28 -23.04
CA ILE A 120 -8.60 -3.93 -22.51
C ILE A 120 -7.51 -3.95 -21.42
N TYR A 121 -7.52 -4.93 -20.52
CA TYR A 121 -6.47 -5.11 -19.50
C TYR A 121 -5.08 -5.26 -20.12
N HIS A 122 -4.92 -6.05 -21.19
CA HIS A 122 -3.64 -6.16 -21.89
C HIS A 122 -3.21 -4.82 -22.51
N CYS A 123 -4.10 -4.12 -23.19
CA CYS A 123 -3.78 -2.81 -23.79
C CYS A 123 -3.48 -1.72 -22.76
N ILE A 124 -4.13 -1.73 -21.59
CA ILE A 124 -3.80 -0.80 -20.50
C ILE A 124 -2.42 -1.15 -19.93
N ARG A 125 -2.11 -2.44 -19.68
CA ARG A 125 -0.80 -2.86 -19.14
C ARG A 125 0.37 -2.62 -20.09
N GLU A 126 0.14 -2.65 -21.39
CA GLU A 126 1.15 -2.34 -22.41
C GLU A 126 1.46 -0.83 -22.43
N GLN A 127 0.43 0.02 -22.39
CA GLN A 127 0.62 1.48 -22.43
C GLN A 127 1.03 2.09 -21.09
N TYR A 128 0.57 1.50 -19.98
CA TYR A 128 0.87 1.93 -18.62
C TYR A 128 1.64 0.79 -17.92
N PRO A 129 2.95 0.64 -18.21
CA PRO A 129 3.83 -0.14 -17.35
C PRO A 129 3.85 0.46 -15.95
N ARG A 130 4.37 -0.28 -14.96
CA ARG A 130 4.53 0.24 -13.58
C ARG A 130 5.25 1.58 -13.61
N LEU A 131 4.57 2.61 -13.11
CA LEU A 131 5.10 3.97 -13.06
C LEU A 131 6.24 4.01 -12.04
N SER A 132 7.41 4.49 -12.47
CA SER A 132 8.49 4.87 -11.55
C SER A 132 8.29 6.28 -11.00
N GLU A 133 7.62 7.15 -11.76
CA GLU A 133 7.45 8.57 -11.49
C GLU A 133 6.02 9.01 -11.82
N LEU A 134 5.53 10.00 -11.07
CA LEU A 134 4.20 10.56 -11.24
C LEU A 134 4.29 12.09 -11.30
N ASN A 135 4.17 12.66 -12.49
CA ASN A 135 4.14 14.12 -12.65
C ASN A 135 2.85 14.68 -12.04
N LEU A 136 3.00 15.57 -11.05
CA LEU A 136 1.88 16.18 -10.34
C LEU A 136 1.06 17.11 -11.25
N MET A 137 1.69 17.82 -12.20
CA MET A 137 0.97 18.70 -13.15
C MET A 137 -0.06 17.93 -14.00
N ASP A 138 0.23 16.67 -14.33
CA ASP A 138 -0.62 15.83 -15.17
C ASP A 138 -1.74 15.11 -14.39
N THR A 139 -1.63 15.03 -13.05
CA THR A 139 -2.49 14.19 -12.17
C THR A 139 -3.23 14.97 -11.08
N SER A 140 -2.72 16.12 -10.66
CA SER A 140 -3.42 17.15 -9.90
C SER A 140 -2.78 18.51 -10.21
N PRO A 141 -3.19 19.17 -11.30
CA PRO A 141 -2.78 20.55 -11.56
C PRO A 141 -3.28 21.51 -10.46
N ILE A 142 -4.32 21.10 -9.72
CA ILE A 142 -4.81 21.81 -8.53
C ILE A 142 -3.71 21.79 -7.46
N LEU A 143 -3.28 20.62 -6.95
CA LEU A 143 -2.22 20.55 -5.94
C LEU A 143 -0.91 21.19 -6.41
N ALA A 144 -0.56 21.07 -7.69
CA ALA A 144 0.64 21.68 -8.24
C ALA A 144 0.58 23.22 -8.32
N ALA A 145 -0.62 23.81 -8.27
CA ALA A 145 -0.82 25.26 -8.28
C ALA A 145 -0.91 25.89 -6.88
N TYR A 146 -1.18 25.10 -5.83
CA TYR A 146 -1.14 25.60 -4.45
C TYR A 146 0.30 25.72 -3.95
N SER A 147 0.56 26.79 -3.20
CA SER A 147 1.80 27.06 -2.48
C SER A 147 1.45 27.83 -1.20
N ASP A 148 2.31 27.76 -0.19
CA ASP A 148 2.22 28.52 1.07
C ASP A 148 0.85 28.43 1.78
N MET A 149 0.28 27.22 1.84
CA MET A 149 -0.99 26.93 2.53
C MET A 149 -0.95 27.25 4.03
N ALA A 150 -2.11 27.60 4.60
CA ALA A 150 -2.32 27.67 6.05
C ALA A 150 -2.36 26.26 6.70
N LEU A 151 -2.73 25.24 5.93
CA LEU A 151 -2.76 23.84 6.32
C LEU A 151 -1.36 23.30 6.68
N VAL A 152 -1.20 22.89 7.93
CA VAL A 152 0.02 22.25 8.45
C VAL A 152 0.24 20.87 7.82
N VAL A 153 1.50 20.51 7.57
CA VAL A 153 1.91 19.23 6.97
C VAL A 153 1.25 18.04 7.71
N PRO A 154 0.50 17.16 7.02
CA PRO A 154 -0.19 16.04 7.63
C PRO A 154 0.72 15.17 8.51
N GLY A 155 0.26 14.85 9.71
CA GLY A 155 0.98 14.01 10.68
C GLY A 155 2.02 14.74 11.54
N THR A 156 2.40 15.98 11.19
CA THR A 156 3.33 16.80 11.99
C THR A 156 2.63 17.57 13.13
N TYR A 157 1.31 17.73 13.06
CA TYR A 157 0.54 18.44 14.10
C TYR A 157 0.66 17.76 15.47
N ASN A 158 1.09 18.52 16.47
CA ASN A 158 1.26 18.05 17.84
C ASN A 158 0.78 19.10 18.87
N PRO A 159 -0.30 18.83 19.62
CA PRO A 159 -0.69 19.59 20.81
C PRO A 159 -0.50 18.81 22.12
N ASP A 160 0.35 17.77 22.09
CA ASP A 160 0.86 16.94 23.20
C ASP A 160 -0.12 15.99 23.94
N ARG A 161 -0.50 14.79 23.43
CA ARG A 161 -0.67 14.31 22.04
C ARG A 161 -1.51 13.01 21.99
N GLU A 162 -2.84 13.08 22.02
CA GLU A 162 -3.69 11.92 21.66
C GLU A 162 -4.91 12.35 20.85
N LEU A 163 -5.18 11.63 19.75
CA LEU A 163 -6.40 11.73 18.95
C LEU A 163 -6.55 10.44 18.11
N GLY A 164 -7.74 9.83 18.14
CA GLY A 164 -8.23 8.90 17.11
C GLY A 164 -9.42 9.52 16.35
N GLN A 165 -10.07 8.92 15.35
CA GLN A 165 -10.09 7.54 14.84
C GLN A 165 -10.79 7.53 13.45
N ASP A 166 -10.54 6.53 12.59
CA ASP A 166 -11.13 6.28 11.24
C ASP A 166 -10.36 6.98 10.09
N ASP A 167 -9.74 6.31 9.10
CA ASP A 167 -9.38 4.89 8.87
C ASP A 167 -8.39 4.74 7.67
N LEU A 168 -7.49 3.76 7.52
CA LEU A 168 -6.21 3.47 8.22
C LEU A 168 -6.15 3.28 9.75
N ARG A 169 -7.21 2.77 10.38
CA ARG A 169 -7.25 2.62 11.84
C ARG A 169 -6.20 1.68 12.42
N GLN A 170 -5.87 0.60 11.73
CA GLN A 170 -5.04 -0.44 12.34
C GLN A 170 -3.63 0.06 12.62
N ASP A 171 -2.99 0.70 11.63
CA ASP A 171 -1.66 1.29 11.79
C ASP A 171 -1.71 2.52 12.71
N GLU A 172 -2.72 3.38 12.58
CA GLU A 172 -2.93 4.53 13.48
C GLU A 172 -3.09 4.11 14.96
N ARG A 173 -3.94 3.10 15.24
CA ARG A 173 -4.15 2.54 16.58
C ARG A 173 -2.94 1.75 17.06
N ALA A 174 -2.18 1.09 16.18
CA ALA A 174 -0.92 0.46 16.53
C ALA A 174 0.11 1.51 16.96
N MET A 175 0.24 2.62 16.22
CA MET A 175 1.09 3.74 16.62
C MET A 175 0.67 4.33 17.97
N GLN A 176 -0.64 4.53 18.22
CA GLN A 176 -1.13 4.96 19.54
C GLN A 176 -0.79 3.96 20.67
N LEU A 177 -0.98 2.66 20.42
CA LEU A 177 -0.59 1.61 21.37
C LEU A 177 0.92 1.61 21.63
N PHE A 178 1.75 1.81 20.60
CA PHE A 178 3.19 1.98 20.76
C PHE A 178 3.54 3.23 21.58
N GLY A 179 2.76 4.31 21.47
CA GLY A 179 2.91 5.51 22.31
C GLY A 179 2.60 5.24 23.78
N LEU A 180 1.55 4.46 24.06
CA LEU A 180 1.24 3.98 25.40
C LEU A 180 2.33 3.05 25.93
N ILE A 181 2.83 2.12 25.11
CA ILE A 181 3.94 1.22 25.50
C ILE A 181 5.21 2.03 25.80
N ASN A 182 5.59 2.99 24.97
CA ASN A 182 6.72 3.90 25.22
C ASN A 182 6.52 4.69 26.53
N SER A 183 5.30 5.15 26.80
CA SER A 183 4.97 5.84 28.06
C SER A 183 5.10 4.93 29.29
N LEU A 184 4.84 3.63 29.15
CA LEU A 184 5.04 2.64 30.21
C LEU A 184 6.53 2.26 30.37
N LEU A 185 7.27 2.09 29.27
CA LEU A 185 8.72 1.83 29.26
C LEU A 185 9.52 3.02 29.83
N MET A 186 9.05 4.25 29.64
CA MET A 186 9.66 5.43 30.26
C MET A 186 9.34 5.59 31.75
N LYS A 187 8.34 4.85 32.26
CA LYS A 187 7.90 4.91 33.66
C LYS A 187 8.59 3.87 34.56
N ASP A 188 9.10 2.78 33.99
CA ASP A 188 9.88 1.78 34.72
C ASP A 188 11.39 2.12 34.65
N ASP A 189 12.05 2.15 35.81
CA ASP A 189 13.44 2.59 35.93
C ASP A 189 14.44 1.73 35.14
N GLU A 190 14.21 0.43 35.00
CA GLU A 190 15.14 -0.48 34.31
C GLU A 190 15.03 -0.40 32.79
N THR A 191 13.82 -0.21 32.28
CA THR A 191 13.58 0.00 30.84
C THR A 191 13.92 1.41 30.39
N ALA A 192 13.66 2.44 31.22
CA ALA A 192 14.07 3.82 30.97
C ALA A 192 15.60 3.98 30.91
N LYS A 193 16.37 3.40 31.84
CA LYS A 193 17.86 3.39 31.80
C LYS A 193 18.43 2.77 30.52
N ARG A 194 17.67 1.87 29.88
CA ARG A 194 18.08 1.15 28.66
C ARG A 194 17.59 1.86 27.39
N PHE A 195 16.84 2.95 27.52
CA PHE A 195 16.21 3.71 26.45
C PHE A 195 15.41 2.80 25.50
N LEU A 196 14.58 1.92 26.07
CA LEU A 196 13.69 1.07 25.29
C LEU A 196 12.50 1.88 24.77
N ALA A 197 12.37 1.96 23.45
CA ALA A 197 11.22 2.56 22.78
C ALA A 197 10.93 1.83 21.46
N ILE A 198 9.67 1.81 21.07
CA ILE A 198 9.19 1.43 19.75
C ILE A 198 9.18 2.69 18.89
N GLU A 199 9.88 2.67 17.76
CA GLU A 199 9.86 3.78 16.81
C GLU A 199 8.47 3.94 16.18
N GLN A 200 7.97 5.17 16.15
CA GLN A 200 6.66 5.52 15.62
C GLN A 200 6.80 6.34 14.35
N PHE A 201 5.88 6.15 13.40
CA PHE A 201 5.75 6.97 12.20
C PHE A 201 4.33 7.55 12.10
N PRO A 202 4.15 8.76 11.55
CA PRO A 202 2.82 9.33 11.43
C PRO A 202 2.00 8.58 10.38
N VAL A 203 0.77 8.24 10.73
CA VAL A 203 -0.23 7.65 9.83
C VAL A 203 -1.44 8.59 9.83
N VAL A 204 -1.84 9.05 8.64
CA VAL A 204 -2.97 9.98 8.47
C VAL A 204 -3.99 9.36 7.51
N PRO A 205 -5.13 8.86 8.00
CA PRO A 205 -6.20 8.38 7.13
C PRO A 205 -6.79 9.51 6.27
N LEU A 206 -7.12 9.21 5.01
CA LEU A 206 -7.82 10.14 4.10
C LEU A 206 -9.18 9.58 3.66
N SER A 207 -9.27 8.28 3.42
CA SER A 207 -10.51 7.55 3.13
C SER A 207 -10.42 6.12 3.69
N SER A 208 -11.52 5.37 3.72
CA SER A 208 -11.53 3.97 4.19
C SER A 208 -10.51 3.05 3.49
N ASN A 209 -10.00 3.46 2.32
CA ASN A 209 -9.10 2.68 1.49
C ASN A 209 -7.78 3.42 1.17
N SER A 210 -7.52 4.60 1.74
CA SER A 210 -6.33 5.39 1.45
C SER A 210 -5.93 6.33 2.58
N GLY A 211 -4.63 6.65 2.65
CA GLY A 211 -4.11 7.66 3.55
C GLY A 211 -2.60 7.82 3.37
N LEU A 212 -2.02 8.66 4.21
CA LEU A 212 -0.59 8.98 4.20
C LEU A 212 0.14 8.20 5.28
N ILE A 213 1.32 7.70 4.94
CA ILE A 213 2.28 7.11 5.88
C ILE A 213 3.54 7.96 5.78
N GLY A 214 4.05 8.45 6.90
CA GLY A 214 5.32 9.17 6.95
C GLY A 214 6.47 8.23 6.61
N PHE A 215 7.27 8.61 5.60
CA PHE A 215 8.53 7.92 5.33
C PHE A 215 9.50 8.12 6.48
N TYR A 216 10.09 7.03 6.96
CA TYR A 216 11.18 7.09 7.92
C TYR A 216 12.49 7.40 7.18
N PRO A 217 13.22 8.47 7.54
CA PRO A 217 14.46 8.83 6.86
C PRO A 217 15.56 7.79 7.11
N ASP A 218 16.46 7.61 6.15
CA ASP A 218 17.65 6.75 6.24
C ASP A 218 17.39 5.27 6.62
N CYS A 219 16.16 4.79 6.43
CA CYS A 219 15.80 3.39 6.60
C CYS A 219 15.93 2.57 5.31
N GLU A 220 16.50 1.38 5.42
CA GLU A 220 16.42 0.33 4.41
C GLU A 220 15.66 -0.89 4.93
N SER A 221 15.03 -1.65 4.03
CA SER A 221 14.45 -2.94 4.40
C SER A 221 15.54 -3.98 4.73
N PHE A 222 15.23 -4.92 5.64
CA PHE A 222 16.06 -6.10 5.91
C PHE A 222 16.42 -6.85 4.61
N HIS A 223 15.46 -6.95 3.68
CA HIS A 223 15.67 -7.57 2.36
C HIS A 223 16.74 -6.83 1.54
N SER A 224 16.75 -5.48 1.56
CA SER A 224 17.76 -4.66 0.88
C SER A 224 19.15 -4.94 1.44
N HIS A 225 19.31 -4.93 2.76
CA HIS A 225 20.58 -5.24 3.43
C HIS A 225 21.13 -6.63 3.05
N VAL A 226 20.30 -7.68 3.13
CA VAL A 226 20.70 -9.05 2.77
C VAL A 226 21.04 -9.14 1.27
N ASN A 227 20.22 -8.55 0.40
CA ASN A 227 20.47 -8.53 -1.04
C ASN A 227 21.81 -7.86 -1.39
N ASN A 228 22.14 -6.74 -0.74
CA ASN A 228 23.39 -6.01 -0.96
C ASN A 228 24.62 -6.84 -0.54
N ILE A 229 24.59 -7.50 0.63
CA ILE A 229 25.69 -8.38 1.07
C ILE A 229 25.83 -9.64 0.21
N ARG A 230 24.72 -10.22 -0.25
CA ARG A 230 24.73 -11.39 -1.13
C ARG A 230 25.28 -11.05 -2.51
N LYS A 231 24.94 -9.88 -3.08
CA LYS A 231 25.57 -9.37 -4.31
C LYS A 231 27.09 -9.23 -4.16
N VAL A 232 27.56 -8.61 -3.08
CA VAL A 232 29.01 -8.46 -2.80
C VAL A 232 29.69 -9.81 -2.61
N SER A 233 29.00 -10.79 -2.00
CA SER A 233 29.52 -12.15 -1.80
C SER A 233 29.29 -13.09 -3.00
N ASN A 234 28.74 -12.58 -4.12
CA ASN A 234 28.32 -13.34 -5.30
C ASN A 234 27.42 -14.56 -5.00
N GLN A 235 26.51 -14.42 -4.03
CA GLN A 235 25.55 -15.45 -3.63
C GLN A 235 24.14 -15.13 -4.17
N PRO A 236 23.37 -16.14 -4.60
CA PRO A 236 21.99 -15.93 -5.03
C PRO A 236 21.10 -15.63 -3.81
N ILE A 237 20.19 -14.67 -3.95
CA ILE A 237 19.30 -14.25 -2.84
C ILE A 237 18.40 -15.40 -2.34
N ASN A 238 18.05 -16.34 -3.22
CA ASN A 238 17.21 -17.50 -2.94
C ASN A 238 18.00 -18.80 -2.72
N LEU A 239 19.23 -18.72 -2.19
CA LEU A 239 20.11 -19.87 -1.96
C LEU A 239 19.43 -20.97 -1.13
N GLU A 240 18.82 -20.61 0.01
CA GLU A 240 18.13 -21.53 0.92
C GLU A 240 16.98 -22.24 0.22
N GLN A 241 16.16 -21.49 -0.51
CA GLN A 241 15.04 -22.04 -1.28
C GLN A 241 15.52 -22.98 -2.38
N ARG A 242 16.62 -22.66 -3.06
CA ARG A 242 17.21 -23.53 -4.09
C ARG A 242 17.75 -24.83 -3.49
N LEU A 243 18.39 -24.79 -2.33
CA LEU A 243 18.87 -25.99 -1.61
C LEU A 243 17.69 -26.85 -1.12
N ALA A 244 16.66 -26.23 -0.53
CA ALA A 244 15.44 -26.92 -0.12
C ALA A 244 14.72 -27.60 -1.30
N CYS A 245 14.59 -26.91 -2.44
CA CYS A 245 13.99 -27.48 -3.66
C CYS A 245 14.87 -28.52 -4.37
N GLN A 246 16.20 -28.48 -4.18
CA GLN A 246 17.10 -29.54 -4.67
C GLN A 246 16.92 -30.84 -3.87
N PHE A 247 16.72 -30.73 -2.56
CA PHE A 247 16.43 -31.88 -1.69
C PHE A 247 15.00 -32.41 -1.92
N SER A 248 14.01 -31.51 -2.00
CA SER A 248 12.61 -31.84 -2.23
C SER A 248 11.96 -30.94 -3.30
N PRO A 249 11.85 -31.40 -4.56
CA PRO A 249 11.34 -30.57 -5.67
C PRO A 249 9.92 -30.03 -5.52
N ASN A 250 9.04 -30.75 -4.81
CA ASN A 250 7.61 -30.45 -4.73
C ASN A 250 7.19 -29.93 -3.34
N TRP A 251 7.89 -28.91 -2.83
CA TRP A 251 7.72 -28.35 -1.48
C TRP A 251 6.25 -28.22 -1.02
N ASP A 252 5.37 -27.69 -1.87
CA ASP A 252 3.97 -27.43 -1.50
C ASP A 252 3.20 -28.70 -1.12
N THR A 253 3.52 -29.83 -1.76
CA THR A 253 2.87 -31.13 -1.54
C THR A 253 3.44 -31.94 -0.37
N LEU A 254 4.56 -31.50 0.23
CA LEU A 254 5.22 -32.22 1.31
C LEU A 254 4.43 -32.17 2.63
N THR A 255 4.51 -33.28 3.38
CA THR A 255 4.08 -33.32 4.79
C THR A 255 4.97 -32.43 5.66
N VAL A 256 4.50 -32.08 6.86
CA VAL A 256 5.26 -31.22 7.80
C VAL A 256 6.64 -31.81 8.11
N MET A 257 6.75 -33.12 8.35
CA MET A 257 8.04 -33.76 8.64
C MET A 257 9.03 -33.66 7.47
N GLN A 258 8.56 -33.86 6.25
CA GLN A 258 9.39 -33.72 5.04
C GLN A 258 9.83 -32.26 4.80
N LYS A 259 8.99 -31.28 5.18
CA LYS A 259 9.36 -29.86 5.16
C LYS A 259 10.43 -29.54 6.21
N VAL A 260 10.35 -30.13 7.40
CA VAL A 260 11.38 -30.00 8.45
C VAL A 260 12.72 -30.56 7.97
N GLU A 261 12.76 -31.79 7.44
CA GLU A 261 13.98 -32.41 6.92
C GLU A 261 14.62 -31.57 5.79
N SER A 262 13.79 -31.10 4.86
CA SER A 262 14.23 -30.22 3.75
C SER A 262 14.71 -28.84 4.22
N PHE A 263 14.14 -28.33 5.32
CA PHE A 263 14.56 -27.07 5.95
C PHE A 263 15.87 -27.23 6.73
N GLU A 264 16.03 -28.30 7.51
CA GLU A 264 17.27 -28.63 8.22
C GLU A 264 18.43 -28.88 7.24
N TYR A 265 18.15 -29.50 6.08
CA TYR A 265 19.11 -29.59 4.98
C TYR A 265 19.55 -28.22 4.46
N ALA A 266 18.62 -27.30 4.18
CA ALA A 266 18.98 -25.95 3.72
C ALA A 266 19.72 -25.14 4.80
N LEU A 267 19.31 -25.28 6.07
CA LEU A 267 19.90 -24.59 7.22
C LEU A 267 21.33 -25.08 7.50
N SER A 268 21.58 -26.39 7.49
CA SER A 268 22.93 -26.95 7.70
C SER A 268 23.92 -26.59 6.58
N ASN A 269 23.42 -26.29 5.38
CA ASN A 269 24.22 -25.87 4.23
C ASN A 269 24.33 -24.34 4.06
N THR A 270 23.78 -23.53 4.98
CA THR A 270 23.86 -22.05 4.90
C THR A 270 24.29 -21.42 6.23
N PRO A 271 25.22 -20.43 6.23
CA PRO A 271 25.83 -19.95 7.47
C PRO A 271 25.00 -18.94 8.27
N GLY A 272 23.85 -18.47 7.75
CA GLY A 272 22.93 -17.57 8.44
C GLY A 272 23.47 -16.20 8.87
N ASN A 273 24.68 -15.82 8.44
CA ASN A 273 25.43 -14.67 8.98
C ASN A 273 25.31 -13.37 8.15
N ASP A 274 24.45 -13.35 7.12
CA ASP A 274 24.25 -12.19 6.24
C ASP A 274 23.98 -10.89 6.99
N LEU A 275 23.07 -10.92 7.98
CA LEU A 275 22.71 -9.72 8.75
C LEU A 275 23.86 -9.21 9.62
N GLN A 276 24.58 -10.12 10.30
CA GLN A 276 25.75 -9.77 11.11
C GLN A 276 26.82 -9.10 10.25
N ARG A 277 27.07 -9.66 9.05
CA ARG A 277 27.98 -9.09 8.06
C ARG A 277 27.48 -7.74 7.55
N ALA A 278 26.19 -7.61 7.26
CA ALA A 278 25.58 -6.34 6.84
C ALA A 278 25.80 -5.22 7.86
N MET A 279 25.46 -5.47 9.13
CA MET A 279 25.68 -4.50 10.21
C MET A 279 27.15 -4.11 10.39
N TRP A 280 28.08 -5.05 10.16
CA TRP A 280 29.51 -4.78 10.24
C TRP A 280 30.00 -3.92 9.06
N TYR A 281 29.66 -4.29 7.82
CA TYR A 281 30.13 -3.56 6.63
C TYR A 281 29.49 -2.18 6.45
N THR A 282 28.30 -1.92 7.03
CA THR A 282 27.67 -0.59 7.02
C THR A 282 28.11 0.30 8.19
N ALA A 283 28.87 -0.21 9.15
CA ALA A 283 29.35 0.57 10.29
C ALA A 283 30.69 1.27 9.96
N PRO A 284 30.84 2.57 10.29
CA PRO A 284 32.09 3.30 10.02
C PRO A 284 33.24 2.89 10.96
N ASN A 285 32.92 2.37 12.15
CA ASN A 285 33.89 1.90 13.14
C ASN A 285 33.26 0.85 14.08
N ALA A 286 34.09 0.22 14.91
CA ALA A 286 33.67 -0.85 15.82
C ALA A 286 32.76 -0.41 16.98
N GLU A 287 32.84 0.86 17.39
CA GLU A 287 32.01 1.44 18.45
C GLU A 287 30.56 1.62 17.96
N VAL A 288 30.38 2.27 16.80
CA VAL A 288 29.08 2.42 16.14
C VAL A 288 28.47 1.06 15.76
N TRP A 289 29.29 0.06 15.39
CA TRP A 289 28.79 -1.30 15.22
C TRP A 289 28.24 -1.89 16.52
N LEU A 290 28.98 -1.76 17.63
CA LEU A 290 28.55 -2.27 18.93
C LEU A 290 27.27 -1.58 19.42
N GLU A 291 27.17 -0.28 19.24
CA GLU A 291 25.97 0.52 19.52
C GLU A 291 24.79 0.06 18.66
N ARG A 292 24.92 0.04 17.33
CA ARG A 292 23.86 -0.42 16.40
C ARG A 292 23.38 -1.82 16.72
N ARG A 293 24.31 -2.75 17.02
CA ARG A 293 23.96 -4.12 17.43
C ARG A 293 23.21 -4.14 18.76
N THR A 294 23.64 -3.34 19.74
CA THR A 294 22.96 -3.21 21.04
C THR A 294 21.55 -2.67 20.86
N ASN A 295 21.37 -1.63 20.05
CA ASN A 295 20.07 -1.03 19.76
C ASN A 295 19.17 -1.99 18.98
N TYR A 296 19.70 -2.73 17.99
CA TYR A 296 18.95 -3.79 17.30
C TYR A 296 18.50 -4.91 18.24
N THR A 297 19.36 -5.38 19.16
CA THR A 297 18.96 -6.40 20.15
C THR A 297 17.92 -5.88 21.13
N ARG A 298 17.96 -4.59 21.49
CA ARG A 298 16.93 -3.93 22.31
C ARG A 298 15.61 -3.83 21.55
N SER A 299 15.63 -3.29 20.32
CA SER A 299 14.41 -3.08 19.51
C SER A 299 13.75 -4.38 19.03
N LEU A 300 14.50 -5.49 18.95
CA LEU A 300 13.94 -6.81 18.63
C LEU A 300 13.29 -7.49 19.85
N ALA A 301 13.56 -7.01 21.06
CA ALA A 301 13.05 -7.58 22.32
C ALA A 301 11.83 -6.83 22.88
N VAL A 302 11.46 -5.69 22.29
CA VAL A 302 10.29 -4.86 22.60
C VAL A 302 9.18 -5.15 21.61
#